data_AF-A0A0C3FFV9-F1
#
_entry.id   AF-A0A0C3FFV9-F1
#
_cell.length_a   1.000
_cell.length_b   1.000
_cell.length_c   1.000
_cell.angle_alpha   90.00
_cell.angle_beta   90.00
_cell.angle_gamma   90.00
#
_symmetry.space_group_name_H-M   'P 1'
#
loop_
_entity.id
_entity.type
_entity.pdbx_description
1 polymer ?
#
loop_
_entity_poly.entity_id
_entity_poly.type
_entity_poly.pdbx_seq_one_letter_code
_entity_poly.pdbx_strand_id
1 'polypeptide(L)'
;MERNGVIYVVWEHFGDHDHGRPPGGALSKAEQAAVDVQVVRHQNATAHQLRTGDSGPGSVPLSDISETLANPRKARYELGQSQARFGIQPSPMKGGLSILHTLGNLGDKFKTPFVVGSSFSGPTYFSLRMPFMEKILGDAIDSWIVDTETGHTSAAIHGCITDGDVKFFRQGNLLTSCVWTRVMPCWFPVLYSWLDKLDTEHHIPHFRHLFDTIVKRAGLKFEPKYLMNVMDFSASQCSAHAEAYADTLMGLIPAFRDLSEEARAAQRASYLVEASQAQQGCVTHFQCSATRVRSNNALVPVDLEGTFETLLAILLSEITTPSRFDNAVRQLRMNFPKIHGWLEWWLKPTVASMIFPAKRVMDSSVAVEVPSTSNAVEHQHQLLHHAVGIDHDCIKGIENLYLHVQEMEAQYNAIANGHYNPNKTPSPRKASSKRWEVNDG
;
A
#
# COMPACT_ATOMS: atom_id res chain seq x y z
N MET A 1 46.17 -57.87 16.81
CA MET A 1 47.47 -57.33 16.36
C MET A 1 47.94 -56.32 17.41
N GLU A 2 49.20 -56.37 17.84
CA GLU A 2 49.72 -55.43 18.86
C GLU A 2 50.53 -54.33 18.18
N ARG A 3 50.16 -53.07 18.42
CA ARG A 3 50.88 -51.88 17.95
C ARG A 3 51.00 -50.91 19.12
N ASN A 4 52.22 -50.49 19.43
CA ASN A 4 52.53 -49.54 20.51
C ASN A 4 51.95 -49.92 21.89
N GLY A 5 51.98 -51.21 22.25
CA GLY A 5 51.53 -51.68 23.57
C GLY A 5 50.01 -51.68 23.77
N VAL A 6 49.22 -51.47 22.70
CA VAL A 6 47.76 -51.59 22.73
C VAL A 6 47.33 -52.80 21.88
N ILE A 7 46.58 -53.70 22.50
CA ILE A 7 46.04 -54.89 21.85
C ILE A 7 44.80 -54.50 21.05
N TYR A 8 44.90 -54.56 19.72
CA TYR A 8 43.75 -54.40 18.84
C TYR A 8 43.12 -55.76 18.55
N VAL A 9 41.85 -55.91 18.91
CA VAL A 9 40.99 -57.01 18.45
C VAL A 9 40.55 -56.66 17.04
N VAL A 10 41.13 -57.34 16.05
CA VAL A 10 40.77 -57.18 14.64
C VAL A 10 39.78 -58.28 14.31
N TRP A 11 38.57 -57.89 13.92
CA TRP A 11 37.59 -58.82 13.38
C TRP A 11 37.89 -59.02 11.90
N GLU A 12 38.43 -60.19 11.54
CA GLU A 12 38.58 -60.58 10.14
C GLU A 12 37.26 -61.19 9.66
N HIS A 13 36.68 -60.55 8.65
CA HIS A 13 35.44 -61.02 8.04
C HIS A 13 35.79 -62.13 7.03
N PHE A 14 35.41 -63.37 7.33
CA PHE A 14 35.65 -64.53 6.45
C PHE A 14 34.31 -65.10 5.96
N GLY A 15 34.20 -65.30 4.65
CA GLY A 15 33.02 -65.86 3.99
C GLY A 15 32.97 -65.44 2.52
N ASP A 16 32.60 -66.37 1.64
CA ASP A 16 32.29 -66.08 0.23
C ASP A 16 30.92 -65.39 0.15
N HIS A 17 30.90 -64.20 -0.47
CA HIS A 17 29.66 -63.45 -0.71
C HIS A 17 29.30 -63.52 -2.18
N ASP A 18 28.12 -64.03 -2.49
CA ASP A 18 27.60 -64.18 -3.87
C ASP A 18 26.92 -62.90 -4.38
N HIS A 19 27.33 -61.73 -3.86
CA HIS A 19 26.80 -60.44 -4.25
C HIS A 19 27.94 -59.44 -4.51
N GLY A 20 27.72 -58.52 -5.45
CA GLY A 20 28.63 -57.41 -5.69
C GLY A 20 28.86 -56.60 -4.41
N ARG A 21 30.06 -56.01 -4.27
CA ARG A 21 30.36 -55.10 -3.16
C ARG A 21 29.33 -53.97 -3.18
N PRO A 22 28.55 -53.74 -2.10
CA PRO A 22 27.55 -52.69 -2.10
C PRO A 22 28.21 -51.32 -2.35
N PRO A 23 27.53 -50.38 -3.03
CA PRO A 23 28.05 -49.04 -3.27
C PRO A 23 28.40 -48.40 -1.92
N GLY A 24 29.69 -48.23 -1.69
CA GLY A 24 30.26 -47.94 -0.40
C GLY A 24 31.73 -47.58 -0.54
N GLY A 25 32.01 -46.28 -0.60
CA GLY A 25 33.36 -45.74 -0.77
C GLY A 25 33.42 -44.24 -0.44
N ALA A 26 34.63 -43.71 -0.40
CA ALA A 26 34.82 -42.26 -0.38
C ALA A 26 34.47 -41.69 -1.76
N LEU A 27 33.86 -40.51 -1.80
CA LEU A 27 33.67 -39.79 -3.06
C LEU A 27 35.03 -39.48 -3.68
N SER A 28 35.15 -39.68 -4.99
CA SER A 28 36.25 -39.14 -5.80
C SER A 28 36.24 -37.62 -5.73
N LYS A 29 37.38 -36.99 -6.07
CA LYS A 29 37.49 -35.52 -6.11
C LYS A 29 36.50 -34.89 -7.10
N ALA A 30 36.19 -35.58 -8.20
CA ALA A 30 35.23 -35.11 -9.19
C ALA A 30 33.80 -35.14 -8.65
N GLU A 31 33.42 -36.22 -7.96
CA GLU A 31 32.11 -36.32 -7.29
C GLU A 31 31.98 -35.29 -6.16
N GLN A 32 33.04 -35.05 -5.38
CA GLN A 32 33.04 -33.98 -4.36
C GLN A 32 32.81 -32.61 -4.99
N ALA A 33 33.49 -32.29 -6.10
CA ALA A 33 33.28 -31.04 -6.82
C ALA A 33 31.86 -30.92 -7.38
N ALA A 34 31.27 -32.01 -7.86
CA ALA A 34 29.88 -32.02 -8.33
C ALA A 34 28.88 -31.81 -7.17
N VAL A 35 29.14 -32.40 -5.99
CA VAL A 35 28.36 -32.11 -4.77
C VAL A 35 28.49 -30.63 -4.41
N ASP A 36 29.69 -30.07 -4.47
CA ASP A 36 29.94 -28.66 -4.18
C ASP A 36 29.14 -27.72 -5.09
N VAL A 37 29.05 -28.03 -6.40
CA VAL A 37 28.20 -27.28 -7.33
C VAL A 37 26.73 -27.28 -6.88
N GLN A 38 26.19 -28.43 -6.46
CA GLN A 38 24.81 -28.51 -5.99
C GLN A 38 24.57 -27.76 -4.68
N VAL A 39 25.53 -27.80 -3.75
CA VAL A 39 25.46 -27.07 -2.47
C VAL A 39 25.55 -25.57 -2.69
N VAL A 40 26.45 -25.10 -3.56
CA VAL A 40 26.56 -23.67 -3.89
C VAL A 40 25.33 -23.16 -4.64
N ARG A 41 24.75 -23.99 -5.52
CA ARG A 41 23.51 -23.69 -6.24
C ARG A 41 22.33 -23.47 -5.28
N HIS A 42 22.22 -24.30 -4.24
CA HIS A 42 21.13 -24.24 -3.28
C HIS A 42 21.66 -24.29 -1.83
N GLN A 43 22.22 -23.18 -1.37
CA GLN A 43 23.00 -23.05 -0.13
C GLN A 43 22.22 -23.40 1.15
N ASN A 44 20.89 -23.26 1.12
CA ASN A 44 20.00 -23.55 2.25
C ASN A 44 19.33 -24.93 2.16
N ALA A 45 19.69 -25.75 1.17
CA ALA A 45 19.12 -27.08 0.99
C ALA A 45 19.50 -28.03 2.12
N THR A 46 18.53 -28.81 2.59
CA THR A 46 18.82 -30.01 3.38
C THR A 46 19.42 -31.11 2.49
N ALA A 47 20.17 -32.04 3.11
CA ALA A 47 20.69 -33.21 2.39
C ALA A 47 19.59 -34.05 1.72
N HIS A 48 18.36 -34.01 2.26
CA HIS A 48 17.24 -34.68 1.62
C HIS A 48 16.80 -33.95 0.34
N GLN A 49 16.68 -32.62 0.38
CA GLN A 49 16.33 -31.82 -0.81
C GLN A 49 17.36 -31.97 -1.92
N LEU A 50 18.66 -31.96 -1.61
CA LEU A 50 19.70 -32.20 -2.63
C LEU A 50 19.68 -33.64 -3.19
N ARG A 51 19.33 -34.63 -2.36
CA ARG A 51 19.13 -36.01 -2.83
C ARG A 51 17.89 -36.15 -3.72
N THR A 52 16.86 -35.36 -3.48
CA THR A 52 15.64 -35.35 -4.31
C THR A 52 15.86 -34.56 -5.60
N GLY A 53 16.65 -33.49 -5.56
CA GLY A 53 16.75 -32.51 -6.64
C GLY A 53 15.55 -31.55 -6.67
N ASP A 54 15.62 -30.58 -7.59
CA ASP A 54 14.53 -29.65 -7.92
C ASP A 54 14.44 -29.41 -9.44
N SER A 55 13.44 -28.65 -9.87
CA SER A 55 13.21 -28.31 -11.29
C SER A 55 14.04 -27.13 -11.78
N GLY A 56 14.94 -26.57 -10.95
CA GLY A 56 15.80 -25.46 -11.33
C GLY A 56 16.88 -25.89 -12.33
N PRO A 57 17.31 -24.99 -13.24
CA PRO A 57 18.40 -25.29 -14.17
C PRO A 57 19.66 -25.77 -13.45
N GLY A 58 20.26 -26.86 -13.94
CA GLY A 58 21.49 -27.44 -13.37
C GLY A 58 21.31 -28.24 -12.08
N SER A 59 20.07 -28.55 -11.67
CA SER A 59 19.80 -29.51 -10.59
C SER A 59 20.24 -30.92 -10.98
N VAL A 60 21.08 -31.53 -10.14
CA VAL A 60 21.45 -32.94 -10.24
C VAL A 60 21.22 -33.60 -8.89
N PRO A 61 20.28 -34.56 -8.76
CA PRO A 61 20.10 -35.33 -7.53
C PRO A 61 21.41 -35.95 -7.06
N LEU A 62 21.70 -35.91 -5.75
CA LEU A 62 22.98 -36.43 -5.25
C LEU A 62 23.21 -37.92 -5.57
N SER A 63 22.15 -38.72 -5.68
CA SER A 63 22.24 -40.13 -6.10
C SER A 63 22.83 -40.31 -7.50
N ASP A 64 22.62 -39.32 -8.38
CA ASP A 64 23.03 -39.35 -9.78
C ASP A 64 24.49 -38.85 -9.92
N ILE A 65 25.00 -38.17 -8.89
CA ILE A 65 26.42 -37.83 -8.77
C ILE A 65 27.21 -39.05 -8.29
N SER A 66 26.69 -39.79 -7.32
CA SER A 66 27.30 -41.01 -6.79
C SER A 66 26.26 -41.89 -6.11
N GLU A 67 26.25 -43.19 -6.43
CA GLU A 67 25.34 -44.16 -5.80
C GLU A 67 25.48 -44.17 -4.26
N THR A 68 26.68 -43.87 -3.74
CA THR A 68 26.95 -43.78 -2.30
C THR A 68 26.11 -42.68 -1.62
N LEU A 69 25.74 -41.63 -2.35
CA LEU A 69 24.94 -40.51 -1.85
C LEU A 69 23.44 -40.80 -1.84
N ALA A 70 23.01 -41.94 -2.40
CA ALA A 70 21.68 -42.47 -2.11
C ALA A 70 21.51 -42.75 -0.60
N ASN A 71 22.60 -42.96 0.14
CA ASN A 71 22.57 -43.10 1.60
C ASN A 71 22.35 -41.74 2.30
N PRO A 72 21.27 -41.56 3.08
CA PRO A 72 20.98 -40.30 3.77
C PRO A 72 22.08 -39.83 4.73
N ARG A 73 22.76 -40.76 5.43
CA ARG A 73 23.82 -40.41 6.38
C ARG A 73 25.06 -39.89 5.67
N LYS A 74 25.43 -40.55 4.57
CA LYS A 74 26.58 -40.12 3.75
C LYS A 74 26.32 -38.78 3.09
N ALA A 75 25.14 -38.56 2.53
CA ALA A 75 24.78 -37.29 1.93
C ALA A 75 24.79 -36.13 2.95
N ARG A 76 24.32 -36.34 4.19
CA ARG A 76 24.45 -35.32 5.25
C ARG A 76 25.89 -35.00 5.59
N TYR A 77 26.74 -36.03 5.67
CA TYR A 77 28.16 -35.84 5.93
C TYR A 77 28.82 -35.02 4.83
N GLU A 78 28.61 -35.38 3.56
CA GLU A 78 29.23 -34.69 2.42
C GLU A 78 28.68 -33.26 2.23
N LEU A 79 27.39 -33.04 2.49
CA LEU A 79 26.81 -31.69 2.57
C LEU A 79 27.51 -30.84 3.64
N GLY A 80 27.69 -31.37 4.85
CA GLY A 80 28.36 -30.65 5.94
C GLY A 80 29.83 -30.33 5.61
N GLN A 81 30.53 -31.25 4.95
CA GLN A 81 31.89 -31.01 4.46
C GLN A 81 31.93 -29.92 3.39
N SER A 82 30.98 -29.93 2.45
CA SER A 82 30.85 -28.90 1.42
C SER A 82 30.54 -27.52 2.02
N GLN A 83 29.55 -27.44 2.91
CA GLN A 83 29.21 -26.20 3.62
C GLN A 83 30.40 -25.63 4.39
N ALA A 84 31.18 -26.49 5.06
CA ALA A 84 32.41 -26.08 5.74
C ALA A 84 33.48 -25.56 4.76
N ARG A 85 33.64 -26.18 3.58
CA ARG A 85 34.59 -25.71 2.54
C ARG A 85 34.24 -24.31 2.03
N PHE A 86 32.95 -23.98 1.91
CA PHE A 86 32.48 -22.69 1.37
C PHE A 86 32.02 -21.67 2.42
N GLY A 87 32.14 -21.98 3.72
CA GLY A 87 31.69 -21.09 4.79
C GLY A 87 30.17 -20.86 4.80
N ILE A 88 29.38 -21.78 4.26
CA ILE A 88 27.92 -21.67 4.18
C ILE A 88 27.32 -22.03 5.54
N GLN A 89 26.61 -21.09 6.14
CA GLN A 89 25.80 -21.34 7.34
C GLN A 89 24.33 -21.54 6.93
N PRO A 90 23.71 -22.70 7.25
CA PRO A 90 22.32 -22.93 6.88
C PRO A 90 21.41 -21.97 7.63
N SER A 91 20.73 -21.08 6.90
CA SER A 91 19.66 -20.27 7.45
C SER A 91 18.36 -21.08 7.47
N PRO A 92 17.59 -21.10 8.56
CA PRO A 92 16.30 -21.76 8.57
C PRO A 92 15.36 -21.02 7.60
N MET A 93 15.17 -21.59 6.41
CA MET A 93 14.13 -21.15 5.49
C MET A 93 12.76 -21.43 6.12
N LYS A 94 12.14 -20.40 6.71
CA LYS A 94 10.71 -20.44 7.04
C LYS A 94 9.94 -20.30 5.72
N GLY A 95 9.28 -21.38 5.30
CA GLY A 95 8.59 -21.49 4.01
C GLY A 95 7.46 -20.47 3.82
N GLY A 96 7.02 -20.28 2.57
CA GLY A 96 6.06 -19.24 2.15
C GLY A 96 4.71 -19.22 2.88
N LEU A 97 4.28 -20.33 3.51
CA LEU A 97 3.08 -20.37 4.37
C LEU A 97 3.28 -19.73 5.76
N SER A 98 4.52 -19.44 6.14
CA SER A 98 4.87 -18.75 7.37
C SER A 98 4.19 -17.38 7.47
N ILE A 99 3.99 -16.68 6.34
CA ILE A 99 3.38 -15.34 6.33
C ILE A 99 1.92 -15.39 6.81
N LEU A 100 1.14 -16.37 6.36
CA LEU A 100 -0.26 -16.53 6.77
C LEU A 100 -0.37 -16.80 8.27
N HIS A 101 0.45 -17.74 8.78
CA HIS A 101 0.48 -18.03 10.21
C HIS A 101 1.00 -16.83 11.02
N THR A 102 1.97 -16.08 10.48
CA THR A 102 2.52 -14.90 11.16
C THR A 102 1.48 -13.79 11.23
N LEU A 103 0.75 -13.53 10.13
CA LEU A 103 -0.36 -12.56 10.10
C LEU A 103 -1.46 -12.93 11.08
N GLY A 104 -1.87 -14.21 11.13
CA GLY A 104 -2.82 -14.69 12.14
C GLY A 104 -2.31 -14.45 13.56
N ASN A 105 -1.05 -14.79 13.83
CA ASN A 105 -0.41 -14.57 15.12
C ASN A 105 -0.23 -13.08 15.49
N LEU A 106 -0.22 -12.15 14.54
CA LEU A 106 -0.14 -10.73 14.88
C LEU A 106 -1.38 -10.27 15.65
N GLY A 107 -2.56 -10.81 15.32
CA GLY A 107 -3.78 -10.57 16.08
C GLY A 107 -3.63 -11.00 17.54
N ASP A 108 -3.06 -12.19 17.77
CA ASP A 108 -2.78 -12.70 19.13
C ASP A 108 -1.70 -11.88 19.85
N LYS A 109 -0.62 -11.52 19.15
CA LYS A 109 0.49 -10.70 19.67
C LYS A 109 -0.01 -9.36 20.18
N PHE A 110 -0.85 -8.70 19.40
CA PHE A 110 -1.43 -7.40 19.75
C PHE A 110 -2.73 -7.53 20.55
N LYS A 111 -3.18 -8.77 20.81
CA LYS A 111 -4.41 -9.11 21.54
C LYS A 111 -5.65 -8.43 20.96
N THR A 112 -5.67 -8.22 19.64
CA THR A 112 -6.69 -7.44 18.96
C THR A 112 -6.76 -7.86 17.49
N PRO A 113 -7.93 -8.24 16.96
CA PRO A 113 -8.10 -8.47 15.53
C PRO A 113 -8.09 -7.12 14.78
N PHE A 114 -7.34 -7.04 13.68
CA PHE A 114 -7.26 -5.83 12.86
C PHE A 114 -7.18 -6.11 11.35
N VAL A 115 -7.17 -7.36 10.91
CA VAL A 115 -7.26 -7.71 9.48
C VAL A 115 -8.73 -7.80 9.11
N VAL A 116 -9.19 -6.91 8.22
CA VAL A 116 -10.60 -6.85 7.79
C VAL A 116 -10.85 -7.50 6.43
N GLY A 117 -9.78 -7.82 5.70
CA GLY A 117 -9.86 -8.53 4.44
C GLY A 117 -8.50 -8.99 3.94
N SER A 118 -8.49 -10.09 3.18
CA SER A 118 -7.31 -10.57 2.48
C SER A 118 -7.70 -11.48 1.32
N SER A 119 -6.84 -11.56 0.31
CA SER A 119 -6.96 -12.49 -0.81
C SER A 119 -5.58 -12.89 -1.30
N PHE A 120 -5.46 -14.15 -1.74
CA PHE A 120 -4.22 -14.75 -2.26
C PHE A 120 -4.42 -15.56 -3.55
N SER A 121 -5.69 -15.76 -3.95
CA SER A 121 -6.08 -16.51 -5.14
C SER A 121 -6.65 -15.61 -6.24
N GLY A 122 -6.96 -14.35 -5.91
CA GLY A 122 -7.34 -13.28 -6.84
C GLY A 122 -6.37 -12.10 -6.74
N PRO A 123 -6.80 -10.82 -6.83
CA PRO A 123 -5.90 -9.73 -6.48
C PRO A 123 -5.32 -10.01 -5.09
N THR A 124 -4.00 -9.92 -4.96
CA THR A 124 -3.31 -10.30 -3.72
C THR A 124 -3.20 -9.06 -2.86
N TYR A 125 -3.87 -9.07 -1.71
CA TYR A 125 -3.97 -7.90 -0.84
C TYR A 125 -4.20 -8.26 0.63
N PHE A 126 -3.95 -7.27 1.49
CA PHE A 126 -4.39 -7.22 2.88
C PHE A 126 -5.07 -5.89 3.14
N SER A 127 -6.19 -5.90 3.86
CA SER A 127 -6.81 -4.69 4.39
C SER A 127 -6.80 -4.73 5.91
N LEU A 128 -6.31 -3.64 6.50
CA LEU A 128 -5.99 -3.53 7.92
C LEU A 128 -6.73 -2.34 8.51
N ARG A 129 -7.47 -2.58 9.58
CA ARG A 129 -8.17 -1.57 10.35
C ARG A 129 -8.17 -1.97 11.80
N MET A 130 -7.49 -1.18 12.61
CA MET A 130 -7.41 -1.36 14.06
C MET A 130 -8.72 -0.85 14.71
N PRO A 131 -9.11 -1.33 15.90
CA PRO A 131 -10.35 -0.90 16.53
C PRO A 131 -10.45 0.62 16.73
N PHE A 132 -9.33 1.27 17.04
CA PHE A 132 -9.31 2.72 17.19
C PHE A 132 -9.57 3.44 15.86
N MET A 133 -9.07 2.93 14.74
CA MET A 133 -9.39 3.45 13.41
C MET A 133 -10.89 3.34 13.09
N GLU A 134 -11.51 2.21 13.44
CA GLU A 134 -12.94 2.01 13.28
C GLU A 134 -13.76 2.98 14.12
N LYS A 135 -13.33 3.24 15.38
CA LYS A 135 -13.93 4.27 16.22
C LYS A 135 -13.84 5.66 15.56
N ILE A 136 -12.65 6.05 15.08
CA ILE A 136 -12.45 7.37 14.45
C ILE A 136 -13.30 7.52 13.18
N LEU A 137 -13.37 6.47 12.34
CA LEU A 137 -14.26 6.48 11.17
C LEU A 137 -15.73 6.62 11.59
N GLY A 138 -16.15 5.90 12.63
CA GLY A 138 -17.51 6.01 13.19
C GLY A 138 -17.84 7.42 13.68
N ASP A 139 -16.93 8.03 14.45
CA ASP A 139 -17.10 9.40 14.95
C ASP A 139 -17.18 10.43 13.80
N ALA A 140 -16.41 10.22 12.72
CA ALA A 140 -16.47 11.06 11.53
C ALA A 140 -17.82 10.93 10.81
N ILE A 141 -18.31 9.70 10.60
CA ILE A 141 -19.61 9.43 9.96
C ILE A 141 -20.75 10.04 10.75
N ASP A 142 -20.75 9.87 12.09
CA ASP A 142 -21.76 10.48 12.96
C ASP A 142 -21.75 12.01 12.82
N SER A 143 -20.55 12.61 12.73
CA SER A 143 -20.43 14.05 12.46
C SER A 143 -21.00 14.45 11.10
N TRP A 144 -20.75 13.68 10.03
CA TRP A 144 -21.29 13.99 8.69
C TRP A 144 -22.82 13.95 8.67
N ILE A 145 -23.41 12.98 9.39
CA ILE A 145 -24.85 12.86 9.56
C ILE A 145 -25.42 14.06 10.30
N VAL A 146 -24.82 14.45 11.43
CA VAL A 146 -25.28 15.60 12.22
C VAL A 146 -25.18 16.90 11.41
N ASP A 147 -24.06 17.11 10.71
CA ASP A 147 -23.86 18.27 9.86
C ASP A 147 -24.92 18.33 8.75
N THR A 148 -25.24 17.19 8.12
CA THR A 148 -26.25 17.07 7.07
C THR A 148 -27.66 17.34 7.60
N GLU A 149 -28.04 16.76 8.75
CA GLU A 149 -29.37 16.96 9.37
C GLU A 149 -29.57 18.39 9.86
N THR A 150 -28.50 19.07 10.29
CA THR A 150 -28.58 20.43 10.82
C THR A 150 -28.33 21.52 9.79
N GLY A 151 -27.93 21.15 8.57
CA GLY A 151 -27.57 22.10 7.51
C GLY A 151 -26.31 22.92 7.82
N HIS A 152 -25.52 22.52 8.82
CA HIS A 152 -24.23 23.15 9.09
C HIS A 152 -23.20 22.59 8.12
N THR A 153 -22.79 23.42 7.17
CA THR A 153 -21.59 23.14 6.37
C THR A 153 -20.37 23.36 7.25
N SER A 154 -19.90 22.28 7.85
CA SER A 154 -18.58 22.28 8.48
C SER A 154 -17.52 22.63 7.44
N ALA A 155 -16.40 23.22 7.88
CA ALA A 155 -15.18 23.35 7.08
C ALA A 155 -14.90 22.05 6.31
N ALA A 156 -14.29 22.14 5.13
CA ALA A 156 -13.97 21.05 4.20
C ALA A 156 -13.31 19.80 4.85
N ILE A 157 -14.10 18.98 5.53
CA ILE A 157 -13.68 17.85 6.40
C ILE A 157 -14.55 16.60 6.20
N HIS A 158 -15.52 16.63 5.29
CA HIS A 158 -16.34 15.48 4.94
C HIS A 158 -15.63 14.59 3.93
N GLY A 159 -16.06 13.32 3.89
CA GLY A 159 -15.50 12.31 3.00
C GLY A 159 -14.15 11.77 3.47
N CYS A 160 -13.57 10.94 2.60
CA CYS A 160 -12.26 10.33 2.82
C CYS A 160 -11.21 10.95 1.88
N ILE A 161 -9.95 10.82 2.25
CA ILE A 161 -8.81 11.13 1.36
C ILE A 161 -8.00 9.85 1.21
N THR A 162 -7.78 9.40 -0.02
CA THR A 162 -7.10 8.13 -0.30
C THR A 162 -5.90 8.32 -1.21
N ASP A 163 -4.74 7.82 -0.81
CA ASP A 163 -3.52 7.89 -1.61
C ASP A 163 -2.62 6.66 -1.37
N GLY A 164 -1.78 6.38 -2.36
CA GLY A 164 -0.86 5.26 -2.38
C GLY A 164 0.57 5.65 -2.00
N ASP A 165 1.24 4.78 -1.25
CA ASP A 165 2.66 4.88 -0.92
C ASP A 165 3.42 3.65 -1.41
N VAL A 166 4.27 3.88 -2.41
CA VAL A 166 5.11 2.85 -3.05
C VAL A 166 6.47 2.67 -2.38
N LYS A 167 6.78 3.44 -1.32
CA LYS A 167 8.08 3.45 -0.63
C LYS A 167 8.03 2.75 0.71
N PHE A 168 6.86 2.70 1.35
CA PHE A 168 6.74 2.15 2.70
C PHE A 168 7.12 0.67 2.78
N PHE A 169 6.68 -0.14 1.81
CA PHE A 169 7.03 -1.56 1.72
C PHE A 169 8.10 -1.80 0.66
N ARG A 170 8.98 -2.78 0.93
CA ARG A 170 9.98 -3.24 -0.05
C ARG A 170 9.33 -3.93 -1.25
N GLN A 171 8.26 -4.67 -1.00
CA GLN A 171 7.47 -5.38 -2.00
C GLN A 171 6.00 -5.10 -1.75
N GLY A 172 5.29 -4.72 -2.81
CA GLY A 172 3.91 -4.24 -2.77
C GLY A 172 3.81 -2.76 -2.37
N ASN A 173 2.57 -2.30 -2.26
CA ASN A 173 2.23 -0.89 -2.15
C ASN A 173 1.30 -0.70 -0.96
N LEU A 174 1.48 0.38 -0.20
CA LEU A 174 0.54 0.79 0.83
C LEU A 174 -0.54 1.67 0.20
N LEU A 175 -1.80 1.45 0.55
CA LEU A 175 -2.91 2.34 0.23
C LEU A 175 -3.55 2.78 1.55
N THR A 176 -3.73 4.08 1.72
CA THR A 176 -4.21 4.68 2.97
C THR A 176 -5.45 5.50 2.70
N SER A 177 -6.52 5.28 3.48
CA SER A 177 -7.65 6.21 3.57
C SER A 177 -7.60 6.97 4.89
N CYS A 178 -7.80 8.28 4.85
CA CYS A 178 -7.89 9.15 6.02
C CYS A 178 -9.24 9.85 6.13
N VAL A 179 -9.68 10.14 7.36
CA VAL A 179 -10.81 11.04 7.66
C VAL A 179 -10.38 12.11 8.66
N TRP A 180 -11.08 13.23 8.69
CA TRP A 180 -10.81 14.26 9.69
C TRP A 180 -11.36 13.87 11.07
N THR A 181 -10.59 14.12 12.12
CA THR A 181 -11.08 14.01 13.51
C THR A 181 -11.12 15.36 14.21
N ARG A 182 -12.23 15.67 14.87
CA ARG A 182 -12.46 16.97 15.54
C ARG A 182 -11.74 17.08 16.89
N VAL A 183 -11.49 15.95 17.56
CA VAL A 183 -10.83 15.93 18.89
C VAL A 183 -9.33 16.21 18.75
N MET A 184 -8.70 15.55 17.79
CA MET A 184 -7.31 15.81 17.39
C MET A 184 -7.36 16.40 15.98
N PRO A 185 -7.45 17.74 15.81
CA PRO A 185 -7.81 18.41 14.55
C PRO A 185 -6.78 18.15 13.43
N CYS A 186 -6.87 16.97 12.84
CA CYS A 186 -5.98 16.41 11.83
C CYS A 186 -6.70 15.31 11.06
N TRP A 187 -6.10 14.91 9.94
CA TRP A 187 -6.52 13.75 9.18
C TRP A 187 -5.93 12.48 9.78
N PHE A 188 -6.77 11.52 10.11
CA PHE A 188 -6.40 10.28 10.79
C PHE A 188 -6.56 9.09 9.83
N PRO A 189 -5.59 8.17 9.74
CA PRO A 189 -5.69 6.98 8.90
C PRO A 189 -6.74 6.02 9.47
N VAL A 190 -7.73 5.63 8.65
CA VAL A 190 -8.85 4.75 9.07
C VAL A 190 -8.85 3.38 8.39
N LEU A 191 -8.07 3.24 7.32
CA LEU A 191 -7.89 1.98 6.62
C LEU A 191 -6.53 1.98 5.94
N TYR A 192 -5.75 0.93 6.20
CA TYR A 192 -4.56 0.62 5.41
C TYR A 192 -4.84 -0.58 4.52
N SER A 193 -4.20 -0.65 3.37
CA SER A 193 -4.12 -1.88 2.60
C SER A 193 -2.75 -2.07 1.99
N TRP A 194 -2.24 -3.29 2.08
CA TRP A 194 -1.09 -3.72 1.30
C TRP A 194 -1.61 -4.31 0.00
N LEU A 195 -1.10 -3.85 -1.14
CA LEU A 195 -1.50 -4.28 -2.48
C LEU A 195 -0.29 -4.80 -3.25
N ASP A 196 -0.39 -5.99 -3.84
CA ASP A 196 0.66 -6.52 -4.73
C ASP A 196 0.86 -5.65 -5.98
N LYS A 197 -0.23 -5.12 -6.53
CA LYS A 197 -0.25 -4.29 -7.74
C LYS A 197 -1.13 -3.05 -7.57
N LEU A 198 -0.93 -2.08 -8.46
CA LEU A 198 -1.68 -0.82 -8.51
C LEU A 198 -2.73 -0.79 -9.63
N ASP A 199 -3.26 -1.95 -10.03
CA ASP A 199 -4.37 -2.02 -10.98
C ASP A 199 -5.74 -1.89 -10.27
N THR A 200 -6.81 -1.75 -11.06
CA THR A 200 -8.17 -1.54 -10.54
C THR A 200 -8.61 -2.67 -9.61
N GLU A 201 -8.33 -3.92 -9.95
CA GLU A 201 -8.78 -5.09 -9.18
C GLU A 201 -8.17 -5.13 -7.78
N HIS A 202 -6.92 -4.69 -7.63
CA HIS A 202 -6.25 -4.63 -6.33
C HIS A 202 -6.75 -3.46 -5.46
N HIS A 203 -7.24 -2.38 -6.06
CA HIS A 203 -7.78 -1.24 -5.30
C HIS A 203 -9.23 -1.47 -4.83
N ILE A 204 -10.05 -2.21 -5.58
CA ILE A 204 -11.48 -2.42 -5.28
C ILE A 204 -11.72 -2.87 -3.83
N PRO A 205 -10.98 -3.86 -3.28
CA PRO A 205 -11.21 -4.31 -1.92
C PRO A 205 -11.04 -3.21 -0.85
N HIS A 206 -10.10 -2.28 -1.04
CA HIS A 206 -9.90 -1.18 -0.11
C HIS A 206 -11.16 -0.32 0.00
N PHE A 207 -11.68 0.16 -1.13
CA PHE A 207 -12.91 0.95 -1.15
C PHE A 207 -14.12 0.14 -0.68
N ARG A 208 -14.21 -1.15 -1.04
CA ARG A 208 -15.29 -2.02 -0.54
C ARG A 208 -15.31 -2.10 0.98
N HIS A 209 -14.17 -2.32 1.63
CA HIS A 209 -14.09 -2.39 3.10
C HIS A 209 -14.38 -1.04 3.77
N LEU A 210 -13.95 0.06 3.13
CA LEU A 210 -14.26 1.41 3.59
C LEU A 210 -15.77 1.69 3.52
N PHE A 211 -16.38 1.47 2.36
CA PHE A 211 -17.79 1.75 2.08
C PHE A 211 -18.74 0.87 2.89
N ASP A 212 -18.42 -0.41 3.04
CA ASP A 212 -19.19 -1.33 3.90
C ASP A 212 -19.28 -0.81 5.34
N THR A 213 -18.20 -0.22 5.86
CA THR A 213 -18.19 0.37 7.21
C THR A 213 -19.04 1.63 7.28
N ILE A 214 -18.94 2.50 6.26
CA ILE A 214 -19.71 3.74 6.17
C ILE A 214 -21.21 3.44 6.12
N VAL A 215 -21.61 2.53 5.23
CA VAL A 215 -23.01 2.09 5.09
C VAL A 215 -23.53 1.46 6.38
N LYS A 216 -22.77 0.55 6.99
CA LYS A 216 -23.17 -0.10 8.25
C LYS A 216 -23.37 0.89 9.38
N ARG A 217 -22.48 1.89 9.51
CA ARG A 217 -22.57 2.91 10.57
C ARG A 217 -23.72 3.88 10.32
N ALA A 218 -23.88 4.37 9.08
CA ALA A 218 -24.91 5.33 8.75
C ALA A 218 -26.32 4.73 8.74
N GLY A 219 -26.44 3.44 8.41
CA GLY A 219 -27.71 2.72 8.42
C GLY A 219 -28.77 3.42 7.55
N LEU A 220 -29.95 3.67 8.12
CA LEU A 220 -31.05 4.34 7.42
C LEU A 220 -30.77 5.81 7.05
N LYS A 221 -29.74 6.42 7.66
CA LYS A 221 -29.33 7.80 7.38
C LYS A 221 -28.25 7.88 6.31
N PHE A 222 -27.91 6.76 5.67
CA PHE A 222 -26.90 6.72 4.63
C PHE A 222 -27.30 7.58 3.43
N GLU A 223 -26.36 8.42 2.98
CA GLU A 223 -26.45 9.15 1.73
C GLU A 223 -25.22 8.82 0.86
N PRO A 224 -25.37 8.72 -0.48
CA PRO A 224 -24.26 8.38 -1.37
C PRO A 224 -23.06 9.33 -1.26
N LYS A 225 -23.27 10.59 -0.85
CA LYS A 225 -22.19 11.56 -0.62
C LYS A 225 -21.20 11.15 0.47
N TYR A 226 -21.57 10.25 1.40
CA TYR A 226 -20.64 9.75 2.42
C TYR A 226 -19.56 8.81 1.85
N LEU A 227 -19.75 8.29 0.63
CA LEU A 227 -18.74 7.48 -0.07
C LEU A 227 -17.72 8.33 -0.84
N MET A 228 -17.78 9.65 -0.66
CA MET A 228 -16.93 10.59 -1.36
C MET A 228 -15.48 10.46 -0.98
N ASN A 229 -14.62 10.54 -1.99
CA ASN A 229 -13.20 10.38 -1.82
C ASN A 229 -12.39 11.41 -2.62
N VAL A 230 -11.43 12.02 -1.94
CA VAL A 230 -10.37 12.80 -2.58
C VAL A 230 -9.23 11.86 -2.91
N MET A 231 -8.92 11.79 -4.20
CA MET A 231 -7.93 10.87 -4.73
C MET A 231 -6.91 11.62 -5.57
N ASP A 232 -5.80 10.94 -5.87
CA ASP A 232 -4.97 11.36 -6.98
C ASP A 232 -5.70 11.08 -8.31
N PHE A 233 -5.08 11.42 -9.43
CA PHE A 233 -5.67 11.22 -10.75
C PHE A 233 -5.34 9.83 -11.32
N SER A 234 -5.09 8.83 -10.46
CA SER A 234 -4.82 7.45 -10.86
C SER A 234 -6.08 6.83 -11.47
N ALA A 235 -5.98 6.46 -12.75
CA ALA A 235 -7.10 5.85 -13.47
C ALA A 235 -7.58 4.54 -12.82
N SER A 236 -6.66 3.73 -12.27
CA SER A 236 -7.02 2.48 -11.60
C SER A 236 -7.71 2.74 -10.25
N GLN A 237 -7.24 3.73 -9.49
CA GLN A 237 -7.85 4.11 -8.22
C GLN A 237 -9.25 4.69 -8.43
N CYS A 238 -9.43 5.62 -9.38
CA CYS A 238 -10.74 6.19 -9.72
C CYS A 238 -11.70 5.11 -10.24
N SER A 239 -11.21 4.18 -11.07
CA SER A 239 -12.04 3.08 -11.55
C SER A 239 -12.46 2.18 -10.39
N ALA A 240 -11.55 1.84 -9.50
CA ALA A 240 -11.84 0.97 -8.36
C ALA A 240 -12.83 1.59 -7.37
N HIS A 241 -12.73 2.91 -7.14
CA HIS A 241 -13.73 3.67 -6.38
C HIS A 241 -15.10 3.56 -7.05
N ALA A 242 -15.20 3.80 -8.35
CA ALA A 242 -16.47 3.73 -9.08
C ALA A 242 -17.08 2.32 -9.06
N GLU A 243 -16.26 1.29 -9.25
CA GLU A 243 -16.68 -0.12 -9.18
C GLU A 243 -17.21 -0.47 -7.77
N ALA A 244 -16.46 -0.10 -6.71
CA ALA A 244 -16.89 -0.34 -5.34
C ALA A 244 -18.13 0.47 -4.96
N TYR A 245 -18.28 1.69 -5.50
CA TYR A 245 -19.43 2.55 -5.29
C TYR A 245 -20.69 1.92 -5.90
N ALA A 246 -20.62 1.49 -7.16
CA ALA A 246 -21.71 0.82 -7.85
C ALA A 246 -22.13 -0.47 -7.15
N ASP A 247 -21.16 -1.32 -6.80
CA ASP A 247 -21.41 -2.57 -6.06
C ASP A 247 -22.09 -2.28 -4.70
N THR A 248 -21.68 -1.20 -4.01
CA THR A 248 -22.26 -0.79 -2.72
C THR A 248 -23.72 -0.38 -2.89
N LEU A 249 -24.04 0.51 -3.83
CA LEU A 249 -25.41 0.97 -4.05
C LEU A 249 -26.32 -0.16 -4.56
N MET A 250 -25.82 -1.03 -5.44
CA MET A 250 -26.55 -2.23 -5.85
C MET A 250 -26.86 -3.15 -4.67
N GLY A 251 -25.92 -3.28 -3.73
CA GLY A 251 -26.09 -4.07 -2.50
C GLY A 251 -27.16 -3.51 -1.54
N LEU A 252 -27.49 -2.23 -1.65
CA LEU A 252 -28.53 -1.58 -0.86
C LEU A 252 -29.95 -1.80 -1.40
N ILE A 253 -30.09 -2.20 -2.67
CA ILE A 253 -31.41 -2.44 -3.28
C ILE A 253 -31.94 -3.81 -2.83
N PRO A 254 -33.09 -3.87 -2.11
CA PRO A 254 -33.70 -5.15 -1.77
C PRO A 254 -34.07 -5.93 -3.03
N ALA A 255 -33.87 -7.26 -3.01
CA ALA A 255 -34.18 -8.13 -4.15
C ALA A 255 -33.44 -7.76 -5.47
N PHE A 256 -32.33 -7.00 -5.41
CA PHE A 256 -31.56 -6.65 -6.61
C PHE A 256 -31.13 -7.86 -7.44
N ARG A 257 -30.89 -9.00 -6.78
CA ARG A 257 -30.52 -10.27 -7.41
C ARG A 257 -31.65 -10.88 -8.25
N ASP A 258 -32.90 -10.48 -8.00
CA ASP A 258 -34.09 -10.98 -8.69
C ASP A 258 -34.37 -10.20 -9.98
N LEU A 259 -33.66 -9.10 -10.23
CA LEU A 259 -33.70 -8.36 -11.49
C LEU A 259 -33.07 -9.16 -12.63
N SER A 260 -33.56 -8.92 -13.86
CA SER A 260 -32.95 -9.50 -15.06
C SER A 260 -31.49 -9.07 -15.20
N GLU A 261 -30.69 -9.85 -15.92
CA GLU A 261 -29.28 -9.52 -16.16
C GLU A 261 -29.13 -8.16 -16.86
N GLU A 262 -30.01 -7.85 -17.81
CA GLU A 262 -30.03 -6.57 -18.53
C GLU A 262 -30.35 -5.40 -17.59
N ALA A 263 -31.33 -5.57 -16.70
CA ALA A 263 -31.68 -4.55 -15.71
C ALA A 263 -30.53 -4.32 -14.73
N ARG A 264 -29.86 -5.38 -14.27
CA ARG A 264 -28.69 -5.27 -13.39
C ARG A 264 -27.54 -4.56 -14.09
N ALA A 265 -27.26 -4.90 -15.34
CA ALA A 265 -26.20 -4.27 -16.14
C ALA A 265 -26.49 -2.79 -16.40
N ALA A 266 -27.73 -2.43 -16.75
CA ALA A 266 -28.13 -1.04 -16.95
C ALA A 266 -28.03 -0.21 -15.66
N GLN A 267 -28.50 -0.76 -14.53
CA GLN A 267 -28.40 -0.08 -13.24
C GLN A 267 -26.94 0.12 -12.82
N ARG A 268 -26.11 -0.91 -13.02
CA ARG A 268 -24.67 -0.83 -12.74
C ARG A 268 -24.00 0.25 -13.57
N ALA A 269 -24.29 0.32 -14.87
CA ALA A 269 -23.74 1.36 -15.75
C ALA A 269 -24.15 2.77 -15.28
N SER A 270 -25.40 2.93 -14.81
CA SER A 270 -25.85 4.20 -14.21
C SER A 270 -25.03 4.57 -12.98
N TYR A 271 -24.81 3.63 -12.05
CA TYR A 271 -24.05 3.91 -10.83
C TYR A 271 -22.56 4.17 -11.07
N LEU A 272 -21.96 3.55 -12.08
CA LEU A 272 -20.59 3.87 -12.50
C LEU A 272 -20.45 5.33 -12.96
N VAL A 273 -21.48 5.87 -13.63
CA VAL A 273 -21.51 7.29 -14.01
C VAL A 273 -21.76 8.17 -12.79
N GLU A 274 -22.69 7.79 -11.92
CA GLU A 274 -23.01 8.49 -10.68
C GLU A 274 -21.81 8.61 -9.75
N ALA A 275 -20.93 7.60 -9.69
CA ALA A 275 -19.73 7.61 -8.86
C ALA A 275 -18.84 8.85 -9.07
N SER A 276 -18.84 9.45 -10.26
CA SER A 276 -18.11 10.69 -10.54
C SER A 276 -18.57 11.90 -9.69
N GLN A 277 -19.80 11.85 -9.15
CA GLN A 277 -20.31 12.85 -8.19
C GLN A 277 -19.71 12.68 -6.79
N ALA A 278 -19.08 11.54 -6.51
CA ALA A 278 -18.43 11.22 -5.24
C ALA A 278 -16.89 11.14 -5.39
N GLN A 279 -16.33 11.70 -6.47
CA GLN A 279 -14.89 11.74 -6.74
C GLN A 279 -14.39 13.17 -6.80
N GLN A 280 -13.36 13.47 -6.03
CA GLN A 280 -12.70 14.78 -6.01
C GLN A 280 -11.21 14.59 -6.27
N GLY A 281 -10.64 15.45 -7.10
CA GLY A 281 -9.21 15.44 -7.41
C GLY A 281 -8.45 16.40 -6.53
N CYS A 282 -7.18 16.07 -6.25
CA CYS A 282 -6.28 16.96 -5.55
C CYS A 282 -5.81 18.14 -6.43
N VAL A 283 -6.18 19.36 -6.05
CA VAL A 283 -5.80 20.60 -6.75
C VAL A 283 -4.29 20.86 -6.70
N THR A 284 -3.63 20.44 -5.63
CA THR A 284 -2.18 20.61 -5.46
C THR A 284 -1.40 19.87 -6.57
N HIS A 285 -1.87 18.70 -7.01
CA HIS A 285 -1.26 17.97 -8.13
C HIS A 285 -1.31 18.77 -9.45
N PHE A 286 -2.46 19.38 -9.75
CA PHE A 286 -2.59 20.26 -10.91
C PHE A 286 -1.66 21.48 -10.79
N GLN A 287 -1.68 22.17 -9.65
CA GLN A 287 -0.85 23.36 -9.41
C GLN A 287 0.65 23.06 -9.48
N CYS A 288 1.10 21.95 -8.88
CA CYS A 288 2.49 21.50 -8.96
C CYS A 288 2.88 21.17 -10.40
N SER A 289 2.00 20.48 -11.14
CA SER A 289 2.26 20.19 -12.55
C SER A 289 2.30 21.45 -13.41
N ALA A 290 1.37 22.38 -13.20
CA ALA A 290 1.31 23.65 -13.90
C ALA A 290 2.55 24.51 -13.61
N THR A 291 3.01 24.54 -12.36
CA THR A 291 4.24 25.26 -11.96
C THR A 291 5.46 24.73 -12.73
N ARG A 292 5.60 23.39 -12.88
CA ARG A 292 6.68 22.78 -13.66
C ARG A 292 6.61 23.13 -15.16
N VAL A 293 5.41 23.20 -15.72
CA VAL A 293 5.20 23.61 -17.12
C VAL A 293 5.53 25.09 -17.29
N ARG A 294 5.07 25.94 -16.37
CA ARG A 294 5.37 27.38 -16.34
C ARG A 294 6.87 27.63 -16.27
N SER A 295 7.60 26.94 -15.39
CA SER A 295 9.05 27.15 -15.22
C SER A 295 9.90 26.68 -16.40
N ASN A 296 9.30 26.04 -17.41
CA ASN A 296 9.99 25.62 -18.60
C ASN A 296 9.77 26.64 -19.73
N ASN A 297 10.74 27.53 -19.90
CA ASN A 297 10.69 28.61 -20.91
C ASN A 297 10.54 28.11 -22.36
N ALA A 298 10.86 26.83 -22.63
CA ALA A 298 10.63 26.23 -23.94
C ALA A 298 9.15 25.90 -24.19
N LEU A 299 8.36 25.71 -23.12
CA LEU A 299 6.92 25.42 -23.14
C LEU A 299 6.08 26.68 -22.95
N VAL A 300 6.45 27.51 -21.99
CA VAL A 300 5.78 28.78 -21.65
C VAL A 300 6.81 29.92 -21.78
N PRO A 301 6.74 30.74 -22.83
CA PRO A 301 7.63 31.89 -22.98
C PRO A 301 7.50 32.87 -21.81
N VAL A 302 8.63 33.46 -21.40
CA VAL A 302 8.72 34.36 -20.22
C VAL A 302 7.77 35.56 -20.32
N ASP A 303 7.62 36.11 -21.53
CA ASP A 303 6.72 37.23 -21.83
C ASP A 303 5.23 36.87 -21.74
N LEU A 304 4.89 35.59 -21.78
CA LEU A 304 3.51 35.08 -21.72
C LEU A 304 3.17 34.37 -20.40
N GLU A 305 4.08 34.34 -19.42
CA GLU A 305 3.85 33.70 -18.11
C GLU A 305 2.60 34.25 -17.41
N GLY A 306 2.43 35.58 -17.38
CA GLY A 306 1.25 36.20 -16.76
C GLY A 306 -0.06 35.82 -17.45
N THR A 307 -0.05 35.64 -18.78
CA THR A 307 -1.20 35.13 -19.53
C THR A 307 -1.48 33.68 -19.17
N PHE A 308 -0.45 32.84 -19.06
CA PHE A 308 -0.59 31.44 -18.66
C PHE A 308 -1.25 31.34 -17.28
N GLU A 309 -0.73 32.06 -16.28
CA GLU A 309 -1.28 32.06 -14.91
C GLU A 309 -2.72 32.54 -14.85
N THR A 310 -3.06 33.61 -15.59
CA THR A 310 -4.43 34.13 -15.66
C THR A 310 -5.39 33.08 -16.21
N LEU A 311 -4.99 32.36 -17.25
CA LEU A 311 -5.81 31.29 -17.84
C LEU A 311 -5.99 30.12 -16.87
N LEU A 312 -4.95 29.72 -16.14
CA LEU A 312 -5.06 28.67 -15.11
C LEU A 312 -5.97 29.09 -13.95
N ALA A 313 -5.88 30.34 -13.50
CA ALA A 313 -6.77 30.88 -12.48
C ALA A 313 -8.24 30.85 -12.93
N ILE A 314 -8.51 31.09 -14.22
CA ILE A 314 -9.85 30.92 -14.80
C ILE A 314 -10.28 29.44 -14.73
N LEU A 315 -9.41 28.49 -15.10
CA LEU A 315 -9.77 27.07 -15.07
C LEU A 315 -10.14 26.57 -13.66
N LEU A 316 -9.48 27.09 -12.62
CA LEU A 316 -9.68 26.66 -11.21
C LEU A 316 -10.71 27.49 -10.43
N SER A 317 -11.27 28.55 -11.00
CA SER A 317 -12.19 29.42 -10.26
C SER A 317 -13.59 28.80 -10.14
N GLU A 318 -14.13 28.78 -8.92
CA GLU A 318 -15.50 28.30 -8.61
C GLU A 318 -16.60 29.07 -9.35
N ILE A 319 -16.34 30.33 -9.73
CA ILE A 319 -17.31 31.18 -10.44
C ILE A 319 -17.14 31.14 -11.97
N THR A 320 -16.23 30.30 -12.49
CA THR A 320 -16.02 30.19 -13.94
C THR A 320 -17.17 29.42 -14.58
N THR A 321 -17.80 30.04 -15.58
CA THR A 321 -18.83 29.39 -16.40
C THR A 321 -18.21 28.41 -17.41
N PRO A 322 -18.97 27.42 -17.91
CA PRO A 322 -18.49 26.50 -18.94
C PRO A 322 -17.98 27.21 -20.20
N SER A 323 -18.64 28.28 -20.63
CA SER A 323 -18.21 29.06 -21.80
C SER A 323 -16.89 29.80 -21.58
N ARG A 324 -16.69 30.36 -20.38
CA ARG A 324 -15.44 31.03 -20.00
C ARG A 324 -14.30 30.03 -19.86
N PHE A 325 -14.59 28.84 -19.32
CA PHE A 325 -13.64 27.72 -19.28
C PHE A 325 -13.20 27.31 -20.68
N ASP A 326 -14.15 27.05 -21.59
CA ASP A 326 -13.84 26.60 -22.95
C ASP A 326 -13.07 27.66 -23.74
N ASN A 327 -13.35 28.94 -23.49
CA ASN A 327 -12.56 30.05 -24.04
C ASN A 327 -11.12 30.05 -23.49
N ALA A 328 -10.93 29.87 -22.18
CA ALA A 328 -9.60 29.82 -21.58
C ALA A 328 -8.79 28.63 -22.10
N VAL A 329 -9.40 27.45 -22.26
CA VAL A 329 -8.79 26.28 -22.88
C VAL A 329 -8.37 26.56 -24.32
N ARG A 330 -9.21 27.24 -25.10
CA ARG A 330 -8.88 27.63 -26.48
C ARG A 330 -7.67 28.55 -26.53
N GLN A 331 -7.63 29.55 -25.63
CA GLN A 331 -6.48 30.45 -25.53
C GLN A 331 -5.21 29.71 -25.10
N LEU A 332 -5.29 28.75 -24.17
CA LEU A 332 -4.15 27.92 -23.79
C LEU A 332 -3.60 27.12 -24.98
N ARG A 333 -4.48 26.51 -25.78
CA ARG A 333 -4.08 25.77 -27.00
C ARG A 333 -3.41 26.67 -28.04
N MET A 334 -3.93 27.88 -28.24
CA MET A 334 -3.41 28.82 -29.24
C MET A 334 -2.08 29.43 -28.83
N ASN A 335 -1.97 29.88 -27.57
CA ASN A 335 -0.80 30.61 -27.09
C ASN A 335 0.36 29.68 -26.67
N PHE A 336 0.05 28.43 -26.28
CA PHE A 336 1.04 27.48 -25.77
C PHE A 336 0.95 26.12 -26.47
N PRO A 337 1.15 26.02 -27.80
CA PRO A 337 0.93 24.78 -28.54
C PRO A 337 1.78 23.60 -28.04
N LYS A 338 2.95 23.87 -27.44
CA LYS A 338 3.86 22.85 -26.90
C LYS A 338 3.37 22.17 -25.62
N ILE A 339 2.36 22.72 -24.94
CA ILE A 339 1.76 22.09 -23.74
C ILE A 339 0.57 21.19 -24.10
N HIS A 340 0.26 20.99 -25.38
CA HIS A 340 -0.93 20.27 -25.84
C HIS A 340 -1.12 18.93 -25.11
N GLY A 341 -0.10 18.06 -25.07
CA GLY A 341 -0.21 16.76 -24.39
C GLY A 341 -0.50 16.87 -22.89
N TRP A 342 0.10 17.86 -22.22
CA TRP A 342 -0.18 18.15 -20.81
C TRP A 342 -1.63 18.62 -20.63
N LEU A 343 -2.09 19.55 -21.46
CA LEU A 343 -3.43 20.10 -21.40
C LEU A 343 -4.51 19.04 -21.71
N GLU A 344 -4.34 18.26 -22.77
CA GLU A 344 -5.31 17.20 -23.14
C GLU A 344 -5.42 16.12 -22.07
N TRP A 345 -4.35 15.83 -21.33
CA TRP A 345 -4.42 14.89 -20.22
C TRP A 345 -5.35 15.40 -19.10
N TRP A 346 -5.26 16.69 -18.73
CA TRP A 346 -6.14 17.32 -17.74
C TRP A 346 -7.58 17.51 -18.23
N LEU A 347 -7.78 17.63 -19.55
CA LEU A 347 -9.09 17.81 -20.17
C LEU A 347 -9.84 16.50 -20.43
N LYS A 348 -9.26 15.34 -20.15
CA LYS A 348 -10.00 14.06 -20.16
C LYS A 348 -11.23 14.20 -19.28
N PRO A 349 -12.44 13.80 -19.74
CA PRO A 349 -13.67 14.02 -18.97
C PRO A 349 -13.60 13.55 -17.52
N THR A 350 -13.00 12.38 -17.28
CA THR A 350 -12.85 11.78 -15.94
C THR A 350 -11.91 12.59 -15.02
N VAL A 351 -10.92 13.27 -15.58
CA VAL A 351 -9.97 14.10 -14.82
C VAL A 351 -10.56 15.49 -14.63
N ALA A 352 -11.08 16.09 -15.70
CA ALA A 352 -11.63 17.43 -15.72
C ALA A 352 -12.77 17.61 -14.71
N SER A 353 -13.65 16.61 -14.59
CA SER A 353 -14.77 16.64 -13.64
C SER A 353 -14.34 16.63 -12.17
N MET A 354 -13.16 16.10 -11.87
CA MET A 354 -12.62 16.02 -10.52
C MET A 354 -11.86 17.29 -10.09
N ILE A 355 -11.37 18.09 -11.05
CA ILE A 355 -10.45 19.21 -10.76
C ILE A 355 -11.00 20.58 -11.11
N PHE A 356 -11.75 20.71 -12.21
CA PHE A 356 -12.19 22.01 -12.70
C PHE A 356 -13.64 22.29 -12.27
N PRO A 357 -13.90 23.34 -11.46
CA PRO A 357 -15.25 23.65 -11.00
C PRO A 357 -16.27 23.77 -12.14
N ALA A 358 -15.88 24.39 -13.26
CA ALA A 358 -16.74 24.56 -14.44
C ALA A 358 -17.11 23.26 -15.17
N LYS A 359 -16.44 22.13 -14.87
CA LYS A 359 -16.71 20.79 -15.42
C LYS A 359 -17.14 19.78 -14.35
N ARG A 360 -17.26 20.23 -13.10
CA ARG A 360 -17.61 19.39 -11.96
C ARG A 360 -19.01 18.80 -12.14
N VAL A 361 -19.14 17.52 -11.79
CA VAL A 361 -20.43 16.80 -11.80
C VAL A 361 -21.00 16.70 -10.37
N MET A 362 -20.13 16.68 -9.36
CA MET A 362 -20.50 16.80 -7.95
C MET A 362 -21.25 18.12 -7.68
N ASP A 363 -22.30 18.03 -6.86
CA ASP A 363 -23.07 19.19 -6.45
C ASP A 363 -22.22 20.23 -5.70
N SER A 364 -22.47 21.52 -5.92
CA SER A 364 -21.67 22.58 -5.31
C SER A 364 -21.82 22.68 -3.80
N SER A 365 -22.98 22.31 -3.24
CA SER A 365 -23.19 22.25 -1.78
C SER A 365 -22.39 21.12 -1.13
N VAL A 366 -22.17 20.03 -1.87
CA VAL A 366 -21.33 18.92 -1.42
C VAL A 366 -19.85 19.28 -1.57
N ALA A 367 -19.46 19.93 -2.67
CA ALA A 367 -18.07 20.30 -2.94
C ALA A 367 -17.45 21.21 -1.88
N VAL A 368 -18.24 22.07 -1.22
CA VAL A 368 -17.74 22.94 -0.13
C VAL A 368 -17.50 22.19 1.18
N GLU A 369 -18.10 21.01 1.36
CA GLU A 369 -17.94 20.16 2.55
C GLU A 369 -16.64 19.33 2.50
N VAL A 370 -15.95 19.29 1.34
CA VAL A 370 -14.90 18.31 1.04
C VAL A 370 -13.58 19.00 0.76
N PRO A 371 -12.45 18.45 1.25
CA PRO A 371 -11.14 19.00 0.95
C PRO A 371 -10.82 18.92 -0.55
N SER A 372 -10.08 19.90 -1.05
CA SER A 372 -9.61 19.94 -2.44
C SER A 372 -8.18 19.41 -2.61
N THR A 373 -7.62 18.77 -1.59
CA THR A 373 -6.20 18.37 -1.55
C THR A 373 -5.97 17.03 -0.86
N SER A 374 -5.04 16.24 -1.39
CA SER A 374 -4.49 15.01 -0.81
C SER A 374 -3.36 15.26 0.19
N ASN A 375 -2.95 16.51 0.44
CA ASN A 375 -1.85 16.85 1.35
C ASN A 375 -1.99 16.22 2.74
N ALA A 376 -3.23 16.01 3.17
CA ALA A 376 -3.57 15.31 4.39
C ALA A 376 -2.96 13.90 4.49
N VAL A 377 -3.18 13.06 3.47
CA VAL A 377 -2.70 11.68 3.46
C VAL A 377 -1.21 11.63 3.11
N GLU A 378 -0.72 12.54 2.26
CA GLU A 378 0.72 12.71 2.02
C GLU A 378 1.47 13.10 3.31
N HIS A 379 0.88 13.95 4.13
CA HIS A 379 1.43 14.29 5.45
C HIS A 379 1.42 13.07 6.38
N GLN A 380 0.35 12.26 6.37
CA GLN A 380 0.32 11.01 7.14
C GLN A 380 1.40 10.02 6.68
N HIS A 381 1.62 9.88 5.38
CA HIS A 381 2.74 9.08 4.86
C HIS A 381 4.09 9.62 5.37
N GLN A 382 4.30 10.93 5.39
CA GLN A 382 5.53 11.53 5.93
C GLN A 382 5.69 11.29 7.44
N LEU A 383 4.63 11.43 8.23
CA LEU A 383 4.66 11.15 9.67
C LEU A 383 4.99 9.68 9.95
N LEU A 384 4.35 8.77 9.21
CA LEU A 384 4.63 7.34 9.27
C LEU A 384 6.11 7.07 8.93
N HIS A 385 6.61 7.59 7.82
CA HIS A 385 8.02 7.44 7.43
C HIS A 385 8.99 7.97 8.47
N HIS A 386 8.68 9.12 9.07
CA HIS A 386 9.50 9.68 10.13
C HIS A 386 9.49 8.81 11.39
N ALA A 387 8.34 8.25 11.75
CA ALA A 387 8.18 7.45 12.97
C ALA A 387 8.83 6.06 12.88
N VAL A 388 8.68 5.38 11.73
CA VAL A 388 9.05 3.96 11.60
C VAL A 388 9.98 3.65 10.44
N GLY A 389 10.35 4.62 9.61
CA GLY A 389 11.17 4.43 8.41
C GLY A 389 10.40 3.92 7.20
N ILE A 390 11.13 3.52 6.15
CA ILE A 390 10.63 3.01 4.86
C ILE A 390 11.28 1.66 4.52
N ASP A 391 10.89 1.06 3.38
CA ASP A 391 11.46 -0.19 2.85
C ASP A 391 11.27 -1.42 3.77
N HIS A 392 10.08 -1.54 4.36
CA HIS A 392 9.78 -2.65 5.27
C HIS A 392 9.40 -3.94 4.53
N ASP A 393 9.80 -5.08 5.08
CA ASP A 393 9.17 -6.35 4.75
C ASP A 393 7.70 -6.36 5.19
N CYS A 394 6.83 -7.07 4.47
CA CYS A 394 5.37 -7.03 4.67
C CYS A 394 4.96 -7.17 6.14
N ILE A 395 5.39 -8.23 6.85
CA ILE A 395 5.05 -8.43 8.27
C ILE A 395 5.55 -7.28 9.15
N LYS A 396 6.80 -6.86 8.97
CA LYS A 396 7.39 -5.80 9.79
C LYS A 396 6.72 -4.46 9.55
N GLY A 397 6.37 -4.17 8.30
CA GLY A 397 5.60 -2.98 7.94
C GLY A 397 4.22 -2.99 8.58
N ILE A 398 3.52 -4.13 8.59
CA ILE A 398 2.21 -4.27 9.27
C ILE A 398 2.33 -4.02 10.79
N GLU A 399 3.35 -4.59 11.44
CA GLU A 399 3.61 -4.30 12.86
C GLU A 399 3.87 -2.81 13.09
N ASN A 400 4.65 -2.16 12.22
CA ASN A 400 4.97 -0.75 12.33
C ASN A 400 3.74 0.14 12.10
N LEU A 401 2.85 -0.21 11.15
CA LEU A 401 1.56 0.46 10.97
C LEU A 401 0.72 0.37 12.25
N TYR A 402 0.66 -0.80 12.88
CA TYR A 402 -0.05 -0.99 14.15
C TYR A 402 0.51 -0.10 15.27
N LEU A 403 1.83 -0.12 15.46
CA LEU A 403 2.50 0.71 16.47
C LEU A 403 2.28 2.21 16.23
N HIS A 404 2.29 2.65 14.97
CA HIS A 404 2.01 4.05 14.64
C HIS A 404 0.58 4.46 15.02
N VAL A 405 -0.41 3.61 14.73
CA VAL A 405 -1.80 3.87 15.14
C VAL A 405 -1.95 3.91 16.66
N GLN A 406 -1.25 3.04 17.40
CA GLN A 406 -1.26 3.07 18.86
C GLN A 406 -0.68 4.37 19.43
N GLU A 407 0.37 4.91 18.81
CA GLU A 407 0.95 6.19 19.18
C GLU A 407 -0.06 7.33 18.93
N MET A 408 -0.70 7.36 17.76
CA MET A 408 -1.74 8.34 17.46
C MET A 408 -2.98 8.21 18.38
N GLU A 409 -3.35 6.99 18.78
CA GLU A 409 -4.40 6.74 19.77
C GLU A 409 -4.01 7.30 21.16
N ALA A 410 -2.78 7.06 21.59
CA ALA A 410 -2.27 7.63 22.84
C ALA A 410 -2.29 9.17 22.80
N GLN A 411 -1.91 9.74 21.65
CA GLN A 411 -1.95 11.17 21.40
C GLN A 411 -3.39 11.73 21.50
N TYR A 412 -4.34 11.09 20.82
CA TYR A 412 -5.76 11.43 20.89
C TYR A 412 -6.27 11.40 22.32
N ASN A 413 -5.99 10.31 23.07
CA ASN A 413 -6.45 10.14 24.44
C ASN A 413 -5.85 11.19 25.37
N ALA A 414 -4.59 11.58 25.18
CA ALA A 414 -3.97 12.65 25.93
C ALA A 414 -4.66 14.00 25.69
N ILE A 415 -5.07 14.30 24.45
CA ILE A 415 -5.85 15.51 24.13
C ILE A 415 -7.24 15.44 24.76
N ALA A 416 -7.95 14.32 24.58
CA ALA A 416 -9.29 14.11 25.12
C ALA A 416 -9.33 14.22 26.65
N ASN A 417 -8.28 13.77 27.34
CA ASN A 417 -8.11 13.87 28.79
C ASN A 417 -7.55 15.23 29.25
N GLY A 418 -7.31 16.17 28.34
CA GLY A 418 -6.86 17.52 28.65
C GLY A 418 -5.39 17.64 29.06
N HIS A 419 -4.55 16.65 28.75
CA HIS A 419 -3.11 16.70 29.06
C HIS A 419 -2.38 17.81 28.30
N TYR A 420 -2.82 18.11 27.06
CA TYR A 420 -2.37 19.28 26.32
C TYR A 420 -3.42 19.71 25.28
N ASN A 421 -3.36 20.97 24.86
CA ASN A 421 -4.27 21.53 23.86
C ASN A 421 -3.57 21.60 22.49
N PRO A 422 -4.05 20.88 21.46
CA PRO A 422 -3.44 20.86 20.13
C PRO A 422 -3.54 22.23 19.43
N ASN A 423 -4.48 23.08 19.84
CA ASN A 423 -4.70 24.42 19.28
C ASN A 423 -3.95 25.52 20.04
N LYS A 424 -3.11 25.17 21.03
CA LYS A 424 -2.36 26.18 21.79
C LYS A 424 -1.21 26.70 20.95
N THR A 425 -1.31 27.96 20.50
CA THR A 425 -0.19 28.66 19.85
C THR A 425 1.04 28.59 20.74
N PRO A 426 2.20 28.14 20.23
CA PRO A 426 3.44 28.15 21.00
C PRO A 426 3.67 29.56 21.53
N SER A 427 3.90 29.70 22.83
CA SER A 427 4.36 30.97 23.37
C SER A 427 5.61 31.39 22.58
N PRO A 428 5.73 32.66 22.16
CA PRO A 428 6.89 33.10 21.40
C PRO A 428 8.14 32.66 22.15
N ARG A 429 9.01 31.90 21.46
CA ARG A 429 10.28 31.46 22.04
C ARG A 429 10.94 32.72 22.60
N LYS A 430 11.24 32.72 23.91
CA LYS A 430 12.01 33.81 24.50
C LYS A 430 13.23 34.01 23.63
N ALA A 431 13.40 35.23 23.11
CA ALA A 431 14.56 35.57 22.31
C ALA A 431 15.80 35.09 23.07
N SER A 432 16.67 34.36 22.37
CA SER A 432 17.94 33.91 22.92
C SER A 432 18.62 35.10 23.61
N SER A 433 18.87 35.00 24.92
CA SER A 433 19.60 36.01 25.67
C SER A 433 21.11 35.94 25.40
N LYS A 434 21.55 35.16 24.40
CA LYS A 434 22.94 35.19 23.96
C LYS A 434 23.23 36.60 23.47
N ARG A 435 24.07 37.31 24.23
CA ARG A 435 24.82 38.44 23.71
C ARG A 435 25.70 37.88 22.60
N TRP A 436 25.45 38.31 21.38
CA TRP A 436 26.40 38.15 20.28
C TRP A 436 27.68 38.85 20.69
N GLU A 437 28.81 38.14 20.69
CA GLU A 437 30.10 38.80 20.86
C GLU A 437 30.45 39.55 19.57
N VAL A 438 31.26 40.59 19.69
CA VAL A 438 31.68 41.46 18.56
C VAL A 438 32.41 40.68 17.45
N ASN A 439 32.76 39.41 17.70
CA ASN A 439 33.42 38.51 16.76
C ASN A 439 32.54 37.39 16.20
N ASP A 440 31.23 37.37 16.48
CA ASP A 440 30.30 36.36 15.97
C ASP A 440 29.66 36.73 14.61
N GLY A 441 30.23 37.68 13.86
CA GLY A 441 29.78 38.07 12.51
C GLY A 441 30.60 39.18 11.87
#